data_AF-X1V2S3-F1
#
_entry.id   AF-X1V2S3-F1
#
_cell.length_a   1.000
_cell.length_b   1.000
_cell.length_c   1.000
_cell.angle_alpha   90.00
_cell.angle_beta   90.00
_cell.angle_gamma   90.00
#
_symmetry.space_group_name_H-M   'P 1'
#
loop_
_entity.id
_entity.type
_entity.pdbx_description
1 polymer ?
#
loop_
_entity_poly.entity_id
_entity_poly.type
_entity_poly.pdbx_seq_one_letter_code
_entity_poly.pdbx_strand_id
1 'polypeptide(L)'
;LANVIEGDFIGIQGSSLANVVQGDTRGTQFSGLANVIEGYFIGIQGSGIANVVQDDSRGIQLSGLANVVDGDFVGIQGSGLANVVRMTD
;
A
#
# COMPACT_ATOMS: atom_id res chain seq x y z
N LEU A 1 8.20 9.27 12.64
CA LEU A 1 8.62 7.90 12.27
C LEU A 1 7.53 7.22 11.44
N ALA A 2 6.30 7.18 11.94
CA ALA A 2 5.13 6.85 11.12
C ALA A 2 4.33 8.11 10.77
N ASN A 3 3.60 8.07 9.65
CA ASN A 3 2.58 9.04 9.27
C ASN A 3 1.20 8.37 9.37
N VAL A 4 0.21 9.07 9.89
CA VAL A 4 -1.18 8.60 9.99
C VAL A 4 -2.10 9.66 9.39
N ILE A 5 -2.96 9.28 8.45
CA ILE A 5 -3.95 10.13 7.80
C ILE A 5 -5.32 9.48 7.96
N GLU A 6 -6.28 10.19 8.56
CA GLU A 6 -7.63 9.66 8.86
C GLU A 6 -8.59 9.74 7.66
N GLY A 7 -8.24 10.47 6.60
CA GLY A 7 -9.05 10.60 5.39
C GLY A 7 -8.25 10.29 4.14
N ASP A 8 -8.68 10.87 3.02
CA ASP A 8 -8.04 10.65 1.74
C ASP A 8 -6.65 11.32 1.66
N PHE A 9 -5.76 10.71 0.89
CA PHE A 9 -4.43 11.22 0.63
C PHE A 9 -4.14 11.30 -0.87
N ILE A 10 -3.67 12.46 -1.32
CA ILE A 10 -3.19 12.66 -2.69
C ILE A 10 -1.79 13.29 -2.63
N GLY A 11 -0.80 12.62 -3.21
CA GLY A 11 0.56 13.16 -3.32
C GLY A 11 1.67 12.16 -3.03
N ILE A 12 2.75 12.64 -2.42
CA ILE A 12 3.94 11.83 -2.10
C ILE A 12 4.09 11.74 -0.59
N GLN A 13 4.18 10.52 -0.05
CA GLN A 13 4.37 10.26 1.37
C GLN A 13 5.65 9.46 1.62
N GLY A 14 6.39 9.86 2.63
CA GLY A 14 7.63 9.21 3.05
C GLY A 14 7.69 9.07 4.57
N SER A 15 8.07 7.91 5.08
CA SER A 15 8.24 7.67 6.51
C SER A 15 9.39 6.71 6.79
N SER A 16 9.97 6.77 7.99
CA SER A 16 11.05 5.87 8.38
C SER A 16 10.54 4.51 8.88
N LEU A 17 9.31 4.43 9.39
CA LEU A 17 8.67 3.16 9.76
C LEU A 17 7.49 2.86 8.87
N ALA A 18 6.41 3.64 8.97
CA ALA A 18 5.15 3.27 8.35
C ALA A 18 4.32 4.46 7.88
N ASN A 19 3.57 4.24 6.81
CA ASN A 19 2.49 5.13 6.39
C ASN A 19 1.16 4.41 6.63
N VAL A 20 0.20 5.07 7.26
CA VAL A 20 -1.16 4.56 7.47
C VAL A 20 -2.14 5.60 6.93
N VAL A 21 -3.03 5.20 6.04
CA VAL A 21 -4.10 6.04 5.49
C VAL A 21 -5.42 5.29 5.63
N GLN A 22 -6.40 5.89 6.33
CA GLN A 22 -7.72 5.28 6.54
C GLN A 22 -8.67 5.48 5.34
N GLY A 23 -8.41 6.49 4.50
CA GLY A 23 -9.19 6.75 3.28
C GLY A 23 -8.51 6.32 1.98
N ASP A 24 -8.99 6.88 0.88
CA ASP A 24 -8.46 6.60 -0.46
C ASP A 24 -7.08 7.23 -0.64
N THR A 25 -6.19 6.54 -1.33
CA THR A 25 -4.85 7.02 -1.62
C THR A 25 -4.58 7.10 -3.12
N ARG A 26 -4.18 8.28 -3.61
CA ARG A 26 -3.67 8.48 -4.98
C ARG A 26 -2.28 9.10 -4.95
N GLY A 27 -1.25 8.32 -5.31
CA GLY A 27 0.10 8.84 -5.47
C GLY A 27 1.19 7.85 -5.10
N THR A 28 2.24 8.35 -4.43
CA THR A 28 3.45 7.58 -4.17
C THR A 28 3.74 7.48 -2.68
N GLN A 29 3.91 6.26 -2.16
CA GLN A 29 4.24 6.03 -0.76
C GLN A 29 5.53 5.24 -0.59
N PHE A 30 6.43 5.72 0.27
CA PHE A 30 7.61 4.98 0.68
C PHE A 30 7.72 4.91 2.20
N SER A 31 8.05 3.73 2.72
CA SER A 31 8.25 3.51 4.15
C SER A 31 9.38 2.52 4.42
N GLY A 32 10.01 2.64 5.58
CA GLY A 32 11.06 1.70 5.99
C GLY A 32 10.52 0.29 6.26
N LEU A 33 9.31 0.16 6.81
CA LEU A 33 8.70 -1.13 7.15
C LEU A 33 7.42 -1.38 6.37
N ALA A 34 6.41 -0.51 6.48
CA ALA A 34 5.09 -0.82 5.94
C ALA A 34 4.26 0.37 5.43
N ASN A 35 3.49 0.15 4.37
CA ASN A 35 2.38 1.03 3.97
C ASN A 35 1.07 0.29 4.19
N VAL A 36 0.11 0.93 4.87
CA VAL A 36 -1.23 0.39 5.13
C VAL A 36 -2.27 1.40 4.64
N ILE A 37 -3.18 0.96 3.79
CA ILE A 37 -4.24 1.76 3.21
C ILE A 37 -5.55 1.01 3.44
N GLU A 38 -6.52 1.63 4.10
CA GLU A 38 -7.83 1.03 4.34
C GLU A 38 -8.78 1.17 3.15
N GLY A 39 -8.69 2.28 2.41
CA GLY A 39 -9.47 2.51 1.19
C GLY A 39 -8.74 2.11 -0.09
N TYR A 40 -9.25 2.62 -1.21
CA TYR A 40 -8.74 2.32 -2.54
C TYR A 40 -7.35 2.93 -2.79
N PHE A 41 -6.48 2.21 -3.52
CA PHE A 41 -5.15 2.71 -3.90
C PHE A 41 -4.95 2.88 -5.40
N ILE A 42 -4.44 4.05 -5.82
CA ILE A 42 -3.80 4.26 -7.13
C ILE A 42 -2.38 4.79 -6.96
N GLY A 43 -1.41 4.10 -7.56
CA GLY A 43 -0.10 4.68 -7.82
C GLY A 43 1.06 3.72 -7.55
N ILE A 44 2.07 4.19 -6.81
CA ILE A 44 3.31 3.45 -6.56
C ILE A 44 3.57 3.38 -5.05
N GLN A 45 3.69 2.18 -4.48
CA GLN A 45 4.09 2.02 -3.09
C GLN A 45 5.31 1.11 -2.94
N GLY A 46 6.20 1.51 -2.04
CA GLY A 46 7.44 0.82 -1.70
C GLY A 46 7.61 0.69 -0.19
N SER A 47 7.95 -0.49 0.30
CA SER A 47 8.23 -0.70 1.73
C SER A 47 9.32 -1.75 1.96
N GLY A 48 9.98 -1.69 3.12
CA GLY A 48 11.00 -2.70 3.46
C GLY A 48 10.42 -4.07 3.82
N ILE A 49 9.21 -4.13 4.36
CA ILE A 49 8.57 -5.39 4.77
C ILE A 49 7.29 -5.63 4.00
N ALA A 50 6.28 -4.77 4.14
CA ALA A 50 4.96 -5.07 3.61
C ALA A 50 4.14 -3.87 3.11
N ASN A 51 3.35 -4.14 2.09
CA ASN A 51 2.31 -3.25 1.58
C ASN A 51 0.96 -3.92 1.80
N VAL A 52 0.00 -3.19 2.39
CA VAL A 52 -1.35 -3.69 2.64
C VAL A 52 -2.36 -2.66 2.14
N VAL A 53 -3.28 -3.10 1.28
CA VAL A 53 -4.45 -2.33 0.83
C VAL A 53 -5.69 -3.16 1.16
N GLN A 54 -6.65 -2.61 1.91
CA GLN A 54 -7.85 -3.34 2.35
C GLN A 54 -9.06 -3.17 1.39
N ASP A 55 -8.82 -2.55 0.24
CA ASP A 55 -9.78 -2.35 -0.85
C ASP A 55 -9.06 -2.58 -2.18
N ASP A 56 -9.72 -2.26 -3.29
CA ASP A 56 -9.17 -2.30 -4.64
C ASP A 56 -7.84 -1.54 -4.76
N SER A 57 -6.98 -1.99 -5.68
CA SER A 57 -5.66 -1.42 -5.85
C SER A 57 -5.21 -1.44 -7.31
N ARG A 58 -4.72 -0.30 -7.79
CA ARG A 58 -4.18 -0.15 -9.14
C ARG A 58 -2.80 0.50 -9.13
N GLY A 59 -1.80 -0.21 -9.67
CA GLY A 59 -0.48 0.36 -9.89
C GLY A 59 0.66 -0.59 -9.53
N ILE A 60 1.70 -0.07 -8.89
CA ILE A 60 2.93 -0.80 -8.59
C ILE A 60 3.10 -0.93 -7.07
N GLN A 61 3.23 -2.15 -6.57
CA GLN A 61 3.56 -2.43 -5.17
C GLN A 61 4.87 -3.21 -5.08
N LEU A 62 5.86 -2.65 -4.38
CA LEU A 62 7.14 -3.31 -4.12
C LEU A 62 7.39 -3.40 -2.62
N SER A 63 7.68 -4.60 -2.14
CA SER A 63 8.02 -4.83 -0.74
C SER A 63 9.14 -5.84 -0.58
N GLY A 64 9.81 -5.84 0.57
CA GLY A 64 10.80 -6.87 0.87
C GLY A 64 10.18 -8.25 1.05
N LEU A 65 9.06 -8.36 1.77
CA LEU A 65 8.42 -9.64 2.09
C LEU A 65 7.08 -9.83 1.40
N ALA A 66 6.11 -8.93 1.61
CA ALA A 66 4.74 -9.19 1.21
C ALA A 66 3.97 -7.98 0.69
N ASN A 67 3.20 -8.19 -0.39
CA ASN A 67 2.13 -7.28 -0.81
C ASN A 67 0.79 -7.99 -0.60
N VAL A 68 -0.18 -7.31 -0.01
CA VAL A 68 -1.52 -7.83 0.27
C VAL A 68 -2.55 -6.82 -0.19
N VAL A 69 -3.52 -7.29 -0.98
CA VAL A 69 -4.68 -6.53 -1.44
C VAL A 69 -5.93 -7.35 -1.14
N ASP A 70 -6.83 -6.83 -0.30
CA ASP A 70 -8.12 -7.46 0.03
C ASP A 70 -9.28 -6.96 -0.88
N GLY A 71 -8.95 -6.71 -2.15
CA GLY A 71 -9.89 -6.36 -3.23
C GLY A 71 -9.31 -6.73 -4.60
N ASP A 72 -9.82 -6.12 -5.67
CA ASP A 72 -9.28 -6.28 -7.02
C ASP A 72 -7.91 -5.62 -7.16
N PHE A 73 -6.99 -6.31 -7.84
CA PHE A 73 -5.67 -5.77 -8.13
C PHE A 73 -5.38 -5.67 -9.63
N VAL A 74 -4.97 -4.47 -10.08
CA VAL A 74 -4.53 -4.22 -11.46
C VAL A 74 -3.15 -3.56 -11.48
N GLY A 75 -2.13 -4.29 -11.91
CA GLY A 75 -0.79 -3.73 -12.13
C GLY A 75 0.33 -4.72 -11.83
N ILE A 76 1.38 -4.27 -11.14
CA ILE A 76 2.58 -5.06 -10.84
C ILE A 76 2.76 -5.16 -9.33
N GLN A 77 2.87 -6.39 -8.81
CA GLN A 77 3.35 -6.64 -7.45
C GLN A 77 4.68 -7.37 -7.49
N GLY A 78 5.63 -6.93 -6.66
CA GLY A 78 6.92 -7.55 -6.47
C GLY A 78 7.25 -7.66 -4.98
N SER A 79 7.57 -8.87 -4.54
CA SER A 79 7.96 -9.14 -3.16
C SER A 79 8.84 -10.39 -3.08
N GLY A 80 9.62 -10.51 -2.00
CA GLY A 80 10.51 -11.64 -1.80
C GLY A 80 9.80 -12.93 -1.37
N LEU A 81 8.64 -12.83 -0.70
CA LEU A 81 7.93 -13.99 -0.16
C LEU A 81 6.55 -14.19 -0.77
N ALA A 82 5.67 -13.19 -0.75
CA ALA A 82 4.28 -13.38 -1.18
C ALA A 82 3.64 -12.12 -1.80
N ASN A 83 2.87 -12.32 -2.86
CA ASN A 83 1.91 -11.35 -3.36
C ASN A 83 0.52 -11.99 -3.23
N VAL A 84 -0.36 -11.38 -2.46
CA VAL A 84 -1.68 -11.91 -2.13
C VAL A 84 -2.74 -10.94 -2.60
N VAL A 85 -3.67 -11.43 -3.41
CA VAL A 85 -4.86 -10.70 -3.84
C VAL A 85 -6.06 -11.55 -3.43
N ARG A 86 -6.97 -10.97 -2.66
CA ARG A 86 -8.20 -11.60 -2.20
C ARG A 86 -9.38 -10.75 -2.59
N MET A 87 -10.20 -11.26 -3.50
CA MET A 87 -11.53 -10.70 -3.74
C MET A 87 -12.39 -11.00 -2.51
N THR A 88 -12.91 -9.96 -1.87
CA THR A 88 -13.99 -10.08 -0.89
C THR A 88 -15.31 -9.79 -1.61
N ASP A 89 -16.22 -10.77 -1.61
CA ASP A 89 -17.58 -10.67 -2.15
C ASP A 89 -18.50 -9.80 -1.27
#